data_AF-A0A0B0EGI7-F1
#
_entry.id   AF-A0A0B0EGI7-F1
#
_cell.length_a   1.000
_cell.length_b   1.000
_cell.length_c   1.000
_cell.angle_alpha   90.00
_cell.angle_beta   90.00
_cell.angle_gamma   90.00
#
_symmetry.space_group_name_H-M   'P 1'
#
loop_
_entity.id
_entity.type
_entity.pdbx_description
1 polymer ?
#
loop_
_entity_poly.entity_id
_entity_poly.type
_entity_poly.pdbx_seq_one_letter_code
_entity_poly.pdbx_strand_id
1 'polypeptide(L)'
;MCATFSGLTSCKKAEEVKVEKTSTSHTRDDTLKKAMKSASRDLRRLSGAIEGRDWVEIEMWTKELKEGIGYSCVELYMAEHRGISSEFVIRGSQFYDAVRKLTASCKEHNVEAIDSEFNRLLKTCDDCHDIYKEKEDLPLILQN
;
A
#
# COMPACT_ATOMS: atom_id res chain seq x y z
N MET A 1 14.62 65.67 25.10
CA MET A 1 13.79 66.45 24.14
C MET A 1 13.66 65.61 22.87
N CYS A 2 12.45 65.60 22.32
CA CYS A 2 11.93 64.64 21.35
C CYS A 2 12.53 64.83 19.95
N ALA A 3 12.95 63.75 19.31
CA ALA A 3 13.22 63.68 17.87
C ALA A 3 12.30 62.62 17.27
N THR A 4 11.43 63.06 16.37
CA THR A 4 10.48 62.27 15.60
C THR A 4 11.17 61.53 14.45
N PHE A 5 10.77 60.28 14.18
CA PHE A 5 10.76 59.77 12.81
C PHE A 5 9.46 59.01 12.56
N SER A 6 8.62 59.64 11.73
CA SER A 6 7.51 59.03 11.02
C SER A 6 8.04 58.11 9.92
N GLY A 7 7.35 57.01 9.65
CA GLY A 7 7.64 56.17 8.50
C GLY A 7 6.68 54.99 8.34
N LEU A 8 5.53 55.24 7.73
CA LEU A 8 4.72 54.22 7.07
C LEU A 8 5.56 53.50 5.99
N THR A 9 5.43 52.19 5.85
CA THR A 9 5.31 51.45 4.57
C THR A 9 5.08 49.96 4.90
N SER A 10 3.89 49.42 4.62
CA SER A 10 3.51 48.76 3.37
C SER A 10 3.96 47.29 3.30
N CYS A 11 2.99 46.42 3.59
CA CYS A 11 2.80 45.02 3.22
C CYS A 11 3.96 44.28 2.54
N LYS A 12 4.42 43.20 3.18
CA LYS A 12 4.88 42.00 2.47
C LYS A 12 4.06 40.79 2.92
N LYS A 13 3.03 40.53 2.11
CA LYS A 13 2.49 39.24 1.69
C LYS A 13 2.87 38.04 2.58
N ALA A 14 1.87 37.45 3.23
CA ALA A 14 1.95 36.08 3.72
C ALA A 14 2.17 35.19 2.50
N GLU A 15 3.38 34.64 2.40
CA GLU A 15 3.70 33.59 1.45
C GLU A 15 2.89 32.37 1.86
N GLU A 16 1.85 32.05 1.08
CA GLU A 16 1.21 30.74 1.13
C GLU A 16 2.31 29.71 0.89
N VAL A 17 2.77 29.10 1.98
CA VAL A 17 3.57 27.88 1.93
C VAL A 17 2.67 26.83 1.31
N LYS A 18 2.73 26.74 0.00
CA LYS A 18 2.28 25.58 -0.76
C LYS A 18 3.12 24.44 -0.23
N VAL A 19 2.55 23.71 0.74
CA VAL A 19 3.06 22.41 1.16
C VAL A 19 3.03 21.56 -0.09
N GLU A 20 4.17 21.52 -0.78
CA GLU A 20 4.48 20.53 -1.78
C GLU A 20 4.40 19.21 -1.03
N LYS A 21 3.21 18.59 -1.12
CA LYS A 21 3.00 17.19 -0.78
C LYS A 21 4.11 16.47 -1.51
N THR A 22 5.13 16.10 -0.75
CA THR A 22 6.27 15.34 -1.22
C THR A 22 5.63 14.05 -1.71
N SER A 23 5.34 13.99 -3.01
CA SER A 23 5.00 12.75 -3.68
C SER A 23 6.27 11.94 -3.56
N THR A 24 6.36 11.15 -2.50
CA THR A 24 7.17 9.93 -2.47
C THR A 24 7.04 9.33 -3.86
N SER A 25 8.18 9.15 -4.51
CA SER A 25 8.30 8.85 -5.92
C SER A 25 7.59 7.55 -6.28
N HIS A 26 6.27 7.60 -6.48
CA HIS A 26 5.57 6.61 -7.25
C HIS A 26 6.08 6.79 -8.68
N THR A 27 6.91 5.85 -9.11
CA THR A 27 7.28 5.76 -10.50
C THR A 27 5.98 5.62 -11.28
N ARG A 28 5.69 6.60 -12.13
CA ARG A 28 4.38 6.86 -12.79
C ARG A 28 4.00 5.82 -13.86
N ASP A 29 4.36 4.55 -13.65
CA ASP A 29 4.19 3.46 -14.61
C ASP A 29 3.80 2.14 -13.92
N ASP A 30 3.15 2.25 -12.75
CA ASP A 30 2.68 1.13 -11.94
C ASP A 30 1.33 0.64 -12.45
N THR A 31 1.32 -0.24 -13.45
CA THR A 31 0.11 -0.99 -13.79
C THR A 31 -0.29 -1.89 -12.62
N LEU A 32 -1.59 -2.20 -12.49
CA LEU A 32 -2.08 -3.15 -11.49
C LEU A 32 -1.29 -4.46 -11.54
N LYS A 33 -1.02 -4.96 -12.75
CA LYS A 33 -0.22 -6.17 -12.97
C LYS A 33 1.20 -6.07 -12.39
N LYS A 34 1.89 -4.93 -12.55
CA LYS A 34 3.23 -4.73 -11.98
C LYS A 34 3.16 -4.64 -10.46
N ALA A 35 2.21 -3.87 -9.93
CA ALA A 35 2.03 -3.72 -8.48
C ALA A 35 1.70 -5.05 -7.80
N MET A 36 0.82 -5.87 -8.39
CA MET A 36 0.50 -7.22 -7.90
C MET A 36 1.70 -8.17 -7.97
N LYS A 37 2.54 -8.07 -9.01
CA LYS A 37 3.77 -8.86 -9.12
C LYS A 37 4.78 -8.49 -8.03
N SER A 38 4.96 -7.20 -7.75
CA SER A 38 5.80 -6.73 -6.64
C SER A 38 5.24 -7.21 -5.29
N ALA A 39 3.93 -7.02 -5.06
CA ALA A 39 3.26 -7.49 -3.85
C ALA A 39 3.43 -8.99 -3.62
N SER A 40 3.32 -9.82 -4.68
CA SER A 40 3.54 -11.27 -4.59
C SER A 40 4.98 -11.62 -4.17
N ARG A 41 5.96 -10.89 -4.68
CA ARG A 41 7.38 -11.06 -4.30
C ARG A 41 7.59 -10.65 -2.84
N ASP A 42 7.05 -9.52 -2.43
CA ASP A 42 7.26 -8.96 -1.10
C ASP A 42 6.54 -9.83 -0.04
N LEU A 43 5.36 -10.36 -0.37
CA LEU A 43 4.64 -11.34 0.46
C LEU A 43 5.43 -12.66 0.63
N ARG A 44 6.09 -13.16 -0.42
CA ARG A 44 6.94 -14.35 -0.33
C ARG A 44 8.15 -14.12 0.58
N ARG A 45 8.76 -12.94 0.51
CA ARG A 45 9.89 -12.56 1.37
C ARG A 45 9.44 -12.38 2.82
N LEU A 46 8.30 -11.74 3.03
CA LEU A 46 7.66 -11.61 4.33
C LEU A 46 7.38 -12.98 4.96
N SER A 47 6.88 -13.97 4.20
CA SER A 47 6.69 -15.33 4.70
C SER A 47 7.98 -15.94 5.25
N GLY A 48 9.07 -15.86 4.48
CA GLY A 48 10.38 -16.37 4.92
C GLY A 48 10.92 -15.63 6.14
N ALA A 49 10.74 -14.31 6.20
CA ALA A 49 11.14 -13.51 7.35
C ALA A 49 10.34 -13.86 8.61
N ILE A 50 9.02 -14.11 8.49
CA ILE A 50 8.15 -14.57 9.58
C ILE A 50 8.59 -15.95 10.08
N GLU A 51 8.88 -16.89 9.18
CA GLU A 51 9.39 -18.22 9.51
C GLU A 51 10.74 -18.14 10.24
N GLY A 52 11.64 -17.26 9.79
CA GLY A 52 12.96 -17.03 10.37
C GLY A 52 12.97 -16.11 11.60
N ARG A 53 11.84 -15.49 11.95
CA ARG A 53 11.72 -14.46 13.00
C ARG A 53 12.70 -13.30 12.82
N ASP A 54 12.94 -12.90 11.57
CA ASP A 54 13.76 -11.75 11.23
C ASP A 54 12.93 -10.46 11.33
N TRP A 55 12.95 -9.83 12.50
CA TRP A 55 12.13 -8.65 12.80
C TRP A 55 12.38 -7.47 11.87
N VAL A 56 13.63 -7.30 11.41
CA VAL A 56 14.02 -6.20 10.52
C VAL A 56 13.41 -6.44 9.14
N GLU A 57 13.55 -7.66 8.61
CA GLU A 57 12.95 -8.00 7.33
C GLU A 57 11.42 -8.02 7.39
N ILE A 58 10.82 -8.52 8.48
CA ILE A 58 9.37 -8.50 8.68
C ILE A 58 8.84 -7.05 8.62
N GLU A 59 9.44 -6.11 9.35
CA GLU A 59 9.02 -4.71 9.33
C GLU A 59 9.17 -4.09 7.94
N MET A 60 10.32 -4.32 7.30
CA MET A 60 10.62 -3.83 5.96
C MET A 60 9.62 -4.35 4.93
N TRP A 61 9.42 -5.66 4.82
CA TRP A 61 8.53 -6.25 3.82
C TRP A 61 7.06 -5.89 4.05
N THR A 62 6.63 -5.75 5.31
CA THR A 62 5.26 -5.30 5.60
C THR A 62 5.05 -3.84 5.16
N LYS A 63 6.06 -2.98 5.35
CA LYS A 63 6.03 -1.60 4.88
C LYS A 63 5.98 -1.53 3.35
N GLU A 64 6.84 -2.28 2.65
CA GLU A 64 6.85 -2.35 1.18
C GLU A 64 5.50 -2.83 0.64
N LEU A 65 4.89 -3.85 1.24
CA LEU A 65 3.57 -4.33 0.83
C LEU A 65 2.48 -3.26 0.98
N LYS A 66 2.54 -2.51 2.09
CA LYS A 66 1.60 -1.41 2.37
C LYS A 66 1.74 -0.26 1.39
N GLU A 67 2.97 0.18 1.14
CA GLU A 67 3.30 1.32 0.28
C GLU A 67 3.15 0.97 -1.21
N GLY A 68 3.43 -0.27 -1.59
CA GLY A 68 3.34 -0.75 -2.97
C GLY A 68 1.91 -0.97 -3.44
N ILE A 69 1.11 -1.75 -2.70
CA ILE A 69 -0.25 -2.11 -3.13
C ILE A 69 -1.35 -1.83 -2.11
N GLY A 70 -1.01 -1.78 -0.81
CA GLY A 70 -1.97 -1.52 0.27
C GLY A 70 -2.79 -0.25 0.08
N TYR A 71 -2.16 0.84 -0.35
CA TYR A 71 -2.84 2.12 -0.58
C TYR A 71 -3.46 2.26 -1.97
N SER A 72 -2.94 1.55 -2.97
CA SER A 72 -3.19 1.83 -4.38
C SER A 72 -4.07 0.79 -5.09
N CYS A 73 -4.33 -0.37 -4.47
CA CYS A 73 -5.05 -1.49 -5.10
C CYS A 73 -6.35 -1.07 -5.80
N VAL A 74 -7.22 -0.34 -5.09
CA VAL A 74 -8.53 0.07 -5.65
C VAL A 74 -8.36 1.04 -6.81
N GLU A 75 -7.48 2.03 -6.66
CA GLU A 75 -7.22 3.04 -7.69
C GLU A 75 -6.62 2.40 -8.96
N LEU A 76 -5.65 1.49 -8.79
CA LEU A 76 -5.01 0.77 -9.89
C LEU A 76 -6.01 -0.13 -10.62
N TYR A 77 -6.90 -0.81 -9.90
CA TYR A 77 -7.92 -1.65 -10.53
C TYR A 77 -8.93 -0.82 -11.32
N MET A 78 -9.39 0.31 -10.78
CA MET A 78 -10.30 1.23 -11.47
C MET A 78 -9.68 1.86 -12.72
N ALA A 79 -8.36 2.04 -12.76
CA ALA A 79 -7.67 2.56 -13.93
C ALA A 79 -7.71 1.59 -15.12
N GLU A 80 -7.78 0.27 -14.85
CA GLU A 80 -7.75 -0.78 -15.87
C GLU A 80 -9.13 -1.38 -16.17
N HIS A 81 -10.12 -1.20 -15.28
CA HIS A 81 -11.45 -1.81 -15.39
C HIS A 81 -12.58 -0.77 -15.38
N ARG A 82 -13.57 -0.94 -16.27
CA ARG A 82 -14.75 -0.08 -16.33
C ARG A 82 -15.74 -0.42 -15.22
N GLY A 83 -15.71 0.39 -14.16
CA GLY A 83 -16.58 0.23 -13.01
C GLY A 83 -16.08 -0.88 -12.08
N ILE A 84 -16.32 -0.68 -10.79
CA ILE A 84 -15.98 -1.65 -9.75
C ILE A 84 -17.19 -1.89 -8.86
N SER A 85 -17.32 -3.12 -8.36
CA SER A 85 -18.35 -3.45 -7.37
C SER A 85 -17.99 -2.82 -6.01
N SER A 86 -18.99 -2.54 -5.19
CA SER A 86 -18.76 -2.19 -3.78
C SER A 86 -18.02 -3.31 -3.04
N GLU A 87 -18.25 -4.56 -3.42
CA GLU A 87 -17.57 -5.72 -2.86
C GLU A 87 -16.06 -5.69 -3.12
N PHE A 88 -15.60 -5.28 -4.31
CA PHE A 88 -14.18 -5.12 -4.58
C PHE A 88 -13.54 -4.07 -3.67
N VAL A 89 -14.21 -2.93 -3.47
CA VAL A 89 -13.75 -1.88 -2.54
C VAL A 89 -13.64 -2.42 -1.11
N ILE A 90 -14.64 -3.20 -0.67
CA ILE A 90 -14.65 -3.81 0.66
C ILE A 90 -13.47 -4.77 0.81
N ARG A 91 -13.21 -5.64 -0.18
CA ARG A 91 -12.07 -6.58 -0.15
C ARG A 91 -10.73 -5.85 -0.15
N GLY A 92 -10.60 -4.78 -0.94
CA GLY A 92 -9.42 -3.90 -0.90
C GLY A 92 -9.19 -3.27 0.48
N SER A 93 -10.24 -2.80 1.13
CA SER A 93 -10.17 -2.28 2.51
C SER A 93 -9.77 -3.36 3.53
N GLN A 94 -10.30 -4.58 3.40
CA GLN A 94 -9.95 -5.70 4.27
C GLN A 94 -8.48 -6.09 4.15
N PHE A 95 -7.97 -6.15 2.92
CA PHE A 95 -6.55 -6.35 2.65
C PHE A 95 -5.70 -5.25 3.30
N TYR A 96 -6.04 -3.98 3.08
CA TYR A 96 -5.34 -2.84 3.69
C TYR A 96 -5.32 -2.93 5.23
N ASP A 97 -6.46 -3.27 5.84
CA ASP A 97 -6.55 -3.42 7.30
C ASP A 97 -5.73 -4.60 7.83
N ALA A 98 -5.62 -5.70 7.09
CA ALA A 98 -4.75 -6.83 7.44
C ALA A 98 -3.27 -6.41 7.41
N VAL A 99 -2.83 -5.72 6.35
CA VAL A 99 -1.46 -5.19 6.26
C VAL A 99 -1.17 -4.22 7.40
N ARG A 100 -2.11 -3.31 7.71
CA ARG A 100 -1.95 -2.33 8.79
C ARG A 100 -1.81 -3.00 10.16
N LYS A 101 -2.63 -4.00 10.46
CA LYS A 101 -2.57 -4.74 11.73
C LYS A 101 -1.31 -5.57 11.84
N LEU A 102 -0.92 -6.27 10.78
CA LEU A 102 0.37 -6.97 10.72
C LEU A 102 1.52 -6.00 11.02
N THR A 103 1.55 -4.83 10.38
CA THR A 103 2.57 -3.78 10.63
C THR A 103 2.62 -3.39 12.11
N ALA A 104 1.47 -3.26 12.77
CA ALA A 104 1.42 -2.91 14.19
C ALA A 104 1.96 -4.04 15.07
N SER A 105 1.54 -5.29 14.82
CA SER A 105 2.04 -6.46 15.54
C SER A 105 3.55 -6.66 15.38
N CYS A 106 4.10 -6.30 14.22
CA CYS A 106 5.55 -6.31 13.98
C CYS A 106 6.30 -5.37 14.91
N LYS A 107 5.79 -4.15 15.14
CA LYS A 107 6.41 -3.17 16.07
C LYS A 107 6.41 -3.62 17.52
N GLU A 108 5.46 -4.47 17.88
CA GLU A 108 5.32 -5.03 19.24
C GLU A 108 6.08 -6.36 19.40
N HIS A 109 6.66 -6.90 18.33
CA HIS A 109 7.22 -8.27 18.25
C HIS A 109 6.27 -9.34 18.80
N ASN A 110 4.96 -9.15 18.65
CA ASN A 110 3.96 -10.09 19.15
C ASN A 110 3.83 -11.26 18.16
N VAL A 111 4.58 -12.34 18.42
CA VAL A 111 4.68 -13.52 17.55
C VAL A 111 3.31 -14.09 17.18
N GLU A 112 2.45 -14.33 18.16
CA GLU A 112 1.12 -14.92 17.94
C GLU A 112 0.24 -14.01 17.08
N ALA A 113 0.29 -12.69 17.33
CA ALA A 113 -0.44 -11.72 16.55
C ALA A 113 0.11 -11.61 15.11
N ILE A 114 1.42 -11.67 14.92
CA ILE A 114 2.07 -11.66 13.60
C ILE A 114 1.63 -12.88 12.79
N ASP A 115 1.70 -14.08 13.37
CA ASP A 115 1.31 -15.30 12.68
C ASP A 115 -0.19 -15.29 12.32
N SER A 116 -1.04 -14.82 13.24
CA SER A 116 -2.49 -14.69 13.03
C SER A 116 -2.82 -13.66 11.93
N GLU A 117 -2.25 -12.46 12.00
CA GLU A 117 -2.52 -11.40 11.03
C GLU A 117 -1.90 -11.69 9.65
N PHE A 118 -0.77 -12.41 9.60
CA PHE A 118 -0.22 -12.88 8.34
C PHE A 118 -1.15 -13.90 7.65
N ASN A 119 -1.66 -14.88 8.39
CA ASN A 119 -2.66 -15.81 7.85
C ASN A 119 -3.94 -15.09 7.39
N ARG A 120 -4.39 -14.09 8.15
CA ARG A 120 -5.52 -13.25 7.77
C ARG A 120 -5.24 -12.47 6.48
N LEU A 121 -4.03 -11.92 6.33
CA LEU A 121 -3.59 -11.25 5.11
C LEU A 121 -3.65 -12.20 3.90
N LEU A 122 -3.11 -13.41 4.01
CA LEU A 122 -3.18 -14.41 2.94
C LEU A 122 -4.62 -14.70 2.52
N LYS A 123 -5.50 -14.88 3.51
CA LYS A 123 -6.93 -15.11 3.26
C LYS A 123 -7.57 -13.95 2.48
N THR A 124 -7.24 -12.70 2.79
CA THR A 124 -7.77 -11.54 2.02
C THR A 124 -7.31 -11.53 0.56
N CYS A 125 -6.11 -12.05 0.28
CA CYS A 125 -5.61 -12.22 -1.09
C CYS A 125 -6.43 -13.27 -1.84
N ASP A 126 -6.63 -14.45 -1.24
CA ASP A 126 -7.40 -15.54 -1.84
C ASP A 126 -8.86 -15.12 -2.09
N ASP A 127 -9.49 -14.56 -1.06
CA ASP A 127 -10.86 -14.04 -1.08
C ASP A 127 -11.08 -13.00 -2.21
N CYS A 128 -10.07 -12.18 -2.54
CA CYS A 128 -10.14 -11.23 -3.65
C CYS A 128 -9.90 -11.92 -5.00
N HIS A 129 -8.85 -12.73 -5.08
CA HIS A 129 -8.43 -13.36 -6.33
C HIS A 129 -9.45 -14.39 -6.84
N ASP A 130 -10.18 -15.08 -5.97
CA ASP A 130 -11.20 -16.06 -6.36
C ASP A 130 -12.32 -15.44 -7.23
N ILE A 131 -12.54 -14.13 -7.11
CA ILE A 131 -13.61 -13.41 -7.80
C ILE A 131 -13.06 -12.50 -8.90
N TYR A 132 -11.98 -11.77 -8.61
CA TYR A 132 -11.53 -10.65 -9.44
C TYR A 132 -10.26 -10.92 -10.24
N LYS A 133 -9.56 -12.05 -10.00
CA LYS A 133 -8.41 -12.42 -10.82
C LYS A 133 -8.90 -13.10 -12.10
N GLU A 134 -8.59 -12.50 -13.24
CA GLU A 134 -8.79 -13.17 -14.53
C GLU A 134 -8.06 -14.51 -14.51
N LYS A 135 -8.78 -15.59 -14.84
CA LYS A 135 -8.16 -16.89 -15.04
C LYS A 135 -7.40 -16.82 -16.34
N GLU A 136 -6.08 -17.03 -16.30
CA GLU A 136 -5.32 -17.23 -17.53
C GLU A 136 -5.88 -18.48 -18.21
N ASP A 137 -6.61 -18.30 -19.32
CA ASP A 137 -6.97 -19.42 -20.20
C ASP A 137 -5.66 -20.05 -20.65
N LEU A 138 -5.39 -21.30 -20.21
CA LEU A 138 -4.28 -22.06 -20.77
C LEU A 138 -4.47 -22.10 -22.30
N PRO A 139 -3.43 -21.82 -23.10
CA PRO A 139 -3.52 -22.04 -24.53
C PRO A 139 -3.94 -23.49 -24.77
N LEU A 140 -5.00 -23.69 -25.57
CA LEU A 140 -5.58 -24.99 -25.97
C LEU A 140 -4.56 -25.97 -26.61
N ILE A 141 -3.29 -25.60 -26.71
CA ILE A 141 -2.20 -26.33 -27.34
C ILE A 141 -1.62 -27.41 -26.40
N LEU A 142 -1.96 -27.40 -25.11
CA LEU A 142 -1.42 -28.36 -24.12
C LEU A 142 -2.45 -29.35 -23.56
N GLN A 143 -3.59 -29.55 -24.24
CA GLN A 143 -4.66 -30.47 -23.78
C GLN A 143 -4.81 -31.75 -24.62
N ASN A 144 -3.78 -32.19 -25.34
CA ASN A 144 -3.78 -33.48 -26.06
C ASN A 144 -2.68 -34.42 -25.55
#